data_AF-A0A3D2JPX5-F1
#
_entry.id   AF-A0A3D2JPX5-F1
#
_cell.length_a   1.000
_cell.length_b   1.000
_cell.length_c   1.000
_cell.angle_alpha   90.00
_cell.angle_beta   90.00
_cell.angle_gamma   90.00
#
_symmetry.space_group_name_H-M   'P 1'
#
loop_
_entity.id
_entity.type
_entity.pdbx_description
1 polymer ?
#
loop_
_entity_poly.entity_id
_entity_poly.type
_entity_poly.pdbx_seq_one_letter_code
_entity_poly.pdbx_strand_id
1 'polypeptide(L)'
;MPKLEANLQWMFNEYDLIDRYDAAARAGFKGVELQAPYPLEIDQIVERLEKNDLKHVIINSPVSDNDSGINNIALRADRKDLYAERTAKAVEYASGLGCIGVNIGCGPIGDVDPQEAHETFIYNIRHAADELAMVGVVALVEPINTRDQPGFFVNTSRGGLDAIAEAGHPNLALLYDFYHMQIMEG
;
A
#
# COMPACT_ATOMS: atom_id res chain seq x y z
N MET A 1 -1.59 25.55 -2.27
CA MET A 1 -2.12 24.76 -1.13
C MET A 1 -1.90 23.29 -1.43
N PRO A 2 -1.69 22.42 -0.42
CA PRO A 2 -1.61 20.97 -0.65
C PRO A 2 -2.90 20.46 -1.29
N LYS A 3 -2.79 19.41 -2.11
CA LYS A 3 -3.94 18.63 -2.56
C LYS A 3 -4.18 17.55 -1.52
N LEU A 4 -5.41 17.45 -1.03
CA LEU A 4 -5.80 16.48 -0.02
C LEU A 4 -6.68 15.40 -0.64
N GLU A 5 -6.50 14.18 -0.17
CA GLU A 5 -7.38 13.05 -0.46
C GLU A 5 -8.05 12.55 0.81
N ALA A 6 -9.23 11.96 0.64
CA ALA A 6 -9.91 11.30 1.75
C ALA A 6 -9.49 9.84 1.82
N ASN A 7 -9.06 9.40 3.00
CA ASN A 7 -8.83 7.99 3.26
C ASN A 7 -10.17 7.32 3.61
N LEU A 8 -10.72 6.54 2.67
CA LEU A 8 -12.04 5.90 2.78
C LEU A 8 -12.04 4.68 3.72
N GLN A 9 -10.87 4.21 4.16
CA GLN A 9 -10.77 3.20 5.22
C GLN A 9 -11.17 3.80 6.58
N TRP A 10 -10.82 5.07 6.82
CA TRP A 10 -10.99 5.74 8.10
C TRP A 10 -12.10 6.78 8.13
N MET A 11 -12.41 7.39 6.98
CA MET A 11 -13.42 8.43 6.83
C MET A 11 -14.70 7.88 6.23
N PHE A 12 -15.83 8.54 6.51
CA PHE A 12 -17.15 8.21 5.95
C PHE A 12 -17.64 6.79 6.29
N ASN A 13 -17.20 6.25 7.43
CA ASN A 13 -17.57 4.91 7.91
C ASN A 13 -19.06 4.77 8.28
N GLU A 14 -19.81 5.88 8.30
CA GLU A 14 -21.27 5.89 8.41
C GLU A 14 -21.99 5.46 7.11
N TYR A 15 -21.26 5.25 6.01
CA TYR A 15 -21.77 4.75 4.74
C TYR A 15 -21.15 3.39 4.36
N ASP A 16 -21.88 2.64 3.52
CA ASP A 16 -21.36 1.45 2.84
C ASP A 16 -20.13 1.81 1.99
N LEU A 17 -19.20 0.88 1.83
CA LEU A 17 -17.87 1.14 1.26
C LEU A 17 -17.91 1.88 -0.08
N ILE A 18 -18.77 1.44 -1.01
CA ILE A 18 -18.89 2.06 -2.33
C ILE A 18 -19.50 3.47 -2.28
N ASP A 19 -20.33 3.77 -1.27
CA ASP A 19 -20.99 5.06 -1.12
C ASP A 19 -20.07 6.11 -0.46
N ARG A 20 -18.94 5.69 0.11
CA ARG A 20 -17.92 6.59 0.68
C ARG A 20 -17.27 7.47 -0.38
N TYR A 21 -17.18 7.00 -1.62
CA TYR A 21 -16.71 7.80 -2.76
C TYR A 21 -17.63 9.01 -2.99
N ASP A 22 -18.95 8.78 -3.03
CA ASP A 22 -19.92 9.87 -3.15
C ASP A 22 -19.84 10.84 -1.95
N ALA A 23 -19.62 10.33 -0.74
CA ALA A 23 -19.48 11.15 0.47
C ALA A 23 -18.23 12.04 0.45
N ALA A 24 -17.08 11.50 0.04
CA ALA A 24 -15.83 12.26 -0.11
C ALA A 24 -15.99 13.40 -1.13
N ALA A 25 -16.62 13.13 -2.27
CA ALA A 25 -16.87 14.14 -3.29
C ALA A 25 -17.78 15.27 -2.77
N ARG A 26 -18.86 14.93 -2.06
CA ARG A 26 -19.75 15.93 -1.42
C ARG A 26 -19.02 16.80 -0.40
N ALA A 27 -18.02 16.25 0.29
CA ALA A 27 -17.16 16.98 1.21
C ALA A 27 -16.10 17.85 0.51
N GLY A 28 -16.01 17.81 -0.82
CA GLY A 28 -15.12 18.64 -1.62
C GLY A 28 -13.76 18.01 -1.95
N PHE A 29 -13.55 16.74 -1.62
CA PHE A 29 -12.33 16.03 -2.01
C PHE A 29 -12.29 15.80 -3.53
N LYS A 30 -11.06 15.76 -4.06
CA LYS A 30 -10.76 15.44 -5.46
C LYS A 30 -9.87 14.21 -5.62
N GLY A 31 -9.26 13.76 -4.53
CA GLY A 31 -8.55 12.50 -4.42
C GLY A 31 -9.18 11.64 -3.33
N VAL A 32 -9.07 10.33 -3.48
CA VAL A 32 -9.40 9.34 -2.46
C VAL A 32 -8.33 8.26 -2.42
N GLU A 33 -8.13 7.68 -1.25
CA GLU A 33 -7.39 6.43 -1.09
C GLU A 33 -8.25 5.41 -0.34
N LEU A 34 -7.99 4.13 -0.61
CA LEU A 34 -8.61 3.01 0.07
C LEU A 34 -7.59 1.87 0.09
N GLN A 35 -7.22 1.42 1.29
CA GLN A 35 -6.13 0.44 1.45
C GLN A 35 -6.42 -0.86 0.69
N ALA A 36 -7.65 -1.40 0.82
CA ALA A 36 -8.02 -2.67 0.20
C ALA A 36 -9.32 -2.51 -0.63
N PRO A 37 -9.23 -2.10 -1.91
CA PRO A 37 -10.39 -2.00 -2.79
C PRO A 37 -10.93 -3.36 -3.27
N TYR A 38 -10.19 -4.44 -3.04
CA TYR A 38 -10.42 -5.79 -3.55
C TYR A 38 -11.78 -6.46 -3.30
N PRO A 39 -12.59 -6.05 -2.31
CA PRO A 39 -13.98 -6.53 -2.19
C PRO A 39 -14.94 -5.92 -3.22
N LEU A 40 -14.52 -4.89 -3.94
CA LEU A 40 -15.31 -4.21 -4.97
C LEU A 40 -14.72 -4.51 -6.35
N GLU A 41 -15.57 -4.65 -7.35
CA GLU A 41 -15.12 -4.77 -8.74
C GLU A 41 -14.57 -3.44 -9.24
N ILE A 42 -13.52 -3.48 -10.07
CA ILE A 42 -12.87 -2.28 -10.62
C ILE A 42 -13.89 -1.36 -11.29
N ASP A 43 -14.79 -1.90 -12.12
CA ASP A 43 -15.80 -1.14 -12.85
C ASP A 43 -16.74 -0.35 -11.93
N GLN A 44 -17.08 -0.91 -10.76
CA GLN A 44 -17.94 -0.22 -9.78
C GLN A 44 -17.23 0.99 -9.18
N ILE A 45 -15.93 0.86 -8.90
CA ILE A 45 -15.12 1.95 -8.38
C ILE A 45 -14.93 3.00 -9.48
N VAL A 46 -14.59 2.59 -10.71
CA VAL A 46 -14.43 3.51 -11.87
C VAL A 46 -15.69 4.32 -12.10
N GLU A 47 -16.87 3.70 -12.09
CA GLU A 47 -18.16 4.41 -12.22
C GLU A 47 -18.29 5.52 -11.16
N ARG A 48 -17.92 5.23 -9.90
CA ARG A 48 -17.96 6.20 -8.81
C ARG A 48 -16.90 7.29 -8.95
N LEU A 49 -15.71 6.97 -9.43
CA LEU A 49 -14.66 7.96 -9.68
C LEU A 49 -15.08 8.93 -10.77
N GLU A 50 -15.59 8.43 -11.90
CA GLU A 50 -16.05 9.24 -13.03
C GLU A 50 -17.25 10.11 -12.67
N LYS A 51 -18.27 9.52 -12.04
CA LYS A 51 -19.48 10.24 -11.60
C LYS A 51 -19.16 11.43 -10.70
N ASN A 52 -18.13 11.32 -9.87
CA ASN A 52 -17.81 12.31 -8.84
C ASN A 52 -16.60 13.20 -9.18
N ASP A 53 -15.96 13.00 -10.35
CA ASP A 53 -14.70 13.68 -10.70
C ASP A 53 -13.64 13.52 -9.59
N LEU A 54 -13.47 12.25 -9.17
CA LEU A 54 -12.47 11.83 -8.19
C LEU A 54 -11.30 11.10 -8.85
N LYS A 55 -10.14 11.17 -8.22
CA LYS A 55 -8.98 10.32 -8.54
C LYS A 55 -8.73 9.34 -7.41
N HIS A 56 -8.55 8.06 -7.73
CA HIS A 56 -8.03 7.10 -6.77
C HIS A 56 -6.51 7.24 -6.73
N VAL A 57 -5.94 7.62 -5.59
CA VAL A 57 -4.53 8.04 -5.53
C VAL A 57 -3.63 6.86 -5.17
N ILE A 58 -3.88 6.22 -4.02
CA ILE A 58 -3.09 5.10 -3.49
C ILE A 58 -4.02 3.94 -3.08
N ILE A 59 -3.50 2.71 -3.22
CA ILE A 59 -4.02 1.46 -2.65
C ILE A 59 -2.86 0.70 -1.96
N ASN A 60 -3.16 -0.31 -1.15
CA ASN A 60 -2.15 -1.20 -0.58
C ASN A 60 -2.17 -2.55 -1.28
N SER A 61 -0.99 -3.14 -1.54
CA SER A 61 -0.89 -4.53 -1.98
C SER A 61 -1.47 -5.47 -0.92
N PRO A 62 -2.13 -6.58 -1.30
CA PRO A 62 -2.57 -7.57 -0.33
C PRO A 62 -1.37 -8.23 0.35
N VAL A 63 -1.27 -8.14 1.68
CA VAL A 63 -0.15 -8.72 2.46
C VAL A 63 -0.55 -9.95 3.29
N SER A 64 -1.83 -10.32 3.26
CA SER A 64 -2.40 -11.42 4.03
C SER A 64 -2.47 -12.72 3.21
N ASP A 65 -1.96 -13.79 3.81
CA ASP A 65 -2.24 -15.18 3.50
C ASP A 65 -3.39 -15.64 4.41
N ASN A 66 -4.61 -15.64 3.86
CA ASN A 66 -5.81 -15.99 4.63
C ASN A 66 -5.87 -17.48 5.00
N ASP A 67 -5.17 -18.35 4.26
CA ASP A 67 -5.20 -19.79 4.49
C ASP A 67 -4.36 -20.14 5.73
N SER A 68 -3.23 -19.45 5.92
CA SER A 68 -2.37 -19.65 7.09
C SER A 68 -2.53 -18.58 8.18
N GLY A 69 -3.27 -17.49 7.93
CA GLY A 69 -3.41 -16.35 8.83
C GLY A 69 -2.14 -15.47 8.94
N ILE A 70 -1.21 -15.60 8.00
CA ILE A 70 0.06 -14.86 7.99
C ILE A 70 -0.16 -13.50 7.32
N ASN A 71 0.38 -12.42 7.90
CA ASN A 71 0.18 -11.04 7.40
C ASN A 71 1.47 -10.33 6.97
N ASN A 72 2.55 -11.09 6.79
CA ASN A 72 3.87 -10.54 6.48
C ASN A 72 4.53 -11.26 5.30
N ILE A 73 3.75 -11.65 4.29
CA ILE A 73 4.22 -12.44 3.14
C ILE A 73 5.39 -11.79 2.39
N ALA A 74 5.53 -10.45 2.45
CA ALA A 74 6.64 -9.73 1.84
C ALA A 74 8.01 -10.06 2.49
N LEU A 75 8.00 -10.63 3.70
CA LEU A 75 9.19 -10.96 4.47
C LEU A 75 9.57 -12.44 4.41
N ARG A 76 8.76 -13.32 3.79
CA ARG A 76 8.95 -14.78 3.92
C ARG A 76 9.40 -15.44 2.63
N ALA A 77 10.54 -16.11 2.67
CA ALA A 77 11.10 -16.74 1.47
C ALA A 77 10.18 -17.85 0.92
N ASP A 78 9.45 -18.52 1.80
CA ASP A 78 8.47 -19.57 1.50
C ASP A 78 7.10 -19.04 1.00
N ARG A 79 6.96 -17.72 0.80
CA ARG A 79 5.75 -17.08 0.26
C ARG A 79 6.01 -16.16 -0.94
N LYS A 80 7.18 -16.24 -1.58
CA LYS A 80 7.51 -15.42 -2.76
C LYS A 80 6.50 -15.55 -3.90
N ASP A 81 6.02 -16.76 -4.18
CA ASP A 81 5.01 -16.99 -5.24
C ASP A 81 3.68 -16.31 -4.90
N LEU A 82 3.25 -16.40 -3.64
CA LEU A 82 2.05 -15.72 -3.17
C LEU A 82 2.23 -14.19 -3.23
N TYR A 83 3.40 -13.67 -2.84
CA TYR A 83 3.70 -12.26 -2.96
C TYR A 83 3.64 -11.76 -4.42
N ALA A 84 4.16 -12.54 -5.37
CA ALA A 84 4.07 -12.22 -6.80
C ALA A 84 2.62 -12.22 -7.29
N GLU A 85 1.80 -13.19 -6.87
CA GLU A 85 0.35 -13.20 -7.16
C GLU A 85 -0.35 -11.95 -6.61
N ARG A 86 -0.05 -11.58 -5.36
CA ARG A 86 -0.63 -10.38 -4.73
C ARG A 86 -0.20 -9.09 -5.42
N THR A 87 1.05 -9.02 -5.84
CA THR A 87 1.60 -7.92 -6.64
C THR A 87 0.86 -7.79 -7.96
N ALA A 88 0.64 -8.89 -8.69
CA ALA A 88 -0.11 -8.88 -9.94
C ALA A 88 -1.55 -8.34 -9.74
N LYS A 89 -2.21 -8.74 -8.65
CA LYS A 89 -3.55 -8.21 -8.29
C LYS A 89 -3.51 -6.71 -7.98
N ALA A 90 -2.49 -6.24 -7.27
CA ALA A 90 -2.31 -4.82 -6.99
C ALA A 90 -2.08 -4.01 -8.28
N VAL A 91 -1.31 -4.55 -9.23
CA VAL A 91 -1.07 -3.94 -10.55
C VAL A 91 -2.36 -3.84 -11.36
N GLU A 92 -3.16 -4.90 -11.40
CA GLU A 92 -4.48 -4.92 -12.06
C GLU A 92 -5.37 -3.79 -11.55
N TYR A 93 -5.55 -3.71 -10.22
CA TYR A 93 -6.38 -2.68 -9.59
C TYR A 93 -5.80 -1.29 -9.77
N ALA A 94 -4.50 -1.09 -9.55
CA ALA A 94 -3.86 0.21 -9.69
C ALA A 94 -3.98 0.74 -11.12
N SER A 95 -3.77 -0.13 -12.12
CA SER A 95 -3.94 0.22 -13.53
C SER A 95 -5.40 0.54 -13.88
N GLY A 96 -6.35 -0.30 -13.43
CA GLY A 96 -7.76 -0.12 -13.71
C GLY A 96 -8.35 1.14 -13.07
N LEU A 97 -7.87 1.51 -11.88
CA LEU A 97 -8.32 2.68 -11.13
C LEU A 97 -7.55 3.97 -11.48
N GLY A 98 -6.45 3.86 -12.23
CA GLY A 98 -5.58 4.99 -12.56
C GLY A 98 -4.83 5.55 -11.35
N CYS A 99 -4.42 4.67 -10.42
CA CYS A 99 -3.66 5.05 -9.24
C CYS A 99 -2.28 5.61 -9.61
N ILE A 100 -1.74 6.46 -8.74
CA ILE A 100 -0.37 6.98 -8.90
C ILE A 100 0.65 6.15 -8.12
N GLY A 101 0.21 5.42 -7.09
CA GLY A 101 1.09 4.58 -6.29
C GLY A 101 0.38 3.40 -5.62
N VAL A 102 1.17 2.39 -5.27
CA VAL A 102 0.75 1.24 -4.47
C VAL A 102 1.70 1.10 -3.30
N ASN A 103 1.17 1.12 -2.09
CA ASN A 103 1.91 0.74 -0.89
C ASN A 103 2.10 -0.78 -0.87
N ILE A 104 3.33 -1.24 -1.02
CA ILE A 104 3.62 -2.67 -1.20
C ILE A 104 3.60 -3.46 0.11
N GLY A 105 3.66 -2.76 1.26
CA GLY A 105 3.51 -3.32 2.60
C GLY A 105 4.56 -4.37 3.02
N CYS A 106 4.77 -4.54 4.32
CA CYS A 106 5.63 -5.62 4.82
C CYS A 106 5.11 -6.31 6.08
N GLY A 107 4.42 -5.57 6.96
CA GLY A 107 3.86 -6.10 8.19
C GLY A 107 4.92 -6.30 9.30
N PRO A 108 4.49 -6.85 10.45
CA PRO A 108 5.38 -7.27 11.53
C PRO A 108 6.31 -8.42 11.14
N ILE A 109 7.53 -8.44 11.65
CA ILE A 109 8.50 -9.52 11.36
C ILE A 109 8.03 -10.89 11.89
N GLY A 110 7.31 -10.91 13.02
CA GLY A 110 6.82 -12.13 13.62
C GLY A 110 7.95 -13.09 14.00
N ASP A 111 7.88 -14.30 13.47
CA ASP A 111 8.79 -15.43 13.71
C ASP A 111 9.87 -15.60 12.63
N VAL A 112 9.92 -14.72 11.62
CA VAL A 112 10.91 -14.80 10.53
C VAL A 112 12.30 -14.43 11.05
N ASP A 113 13.31 -15.16 10.58
CA ASP A 113 14.70 -14.79 10.82
C ASP A 113 15.01 -13.39 10.23
N PRO A 114 15.67 -12.47 10.96
CA PRO A 114 15.92 -11.12 10.48
C PRO A 114 16.71 -11.02 9.17
N GLN A 115 17.66 -11.92 8.93
CA GLN A 115 18.45 -11.92 7.70
C GLN A 115 17.58 -12.40 6.52
N GLU A 116 16.81 -13.47 6.72
CA GLU A 116 15.86 -13.95 5.71
C GLU A 116 14.80 -12.89 5.37
N ALA A 117 14.27 -12.22 6.39
CA ALA A 117 13.28 -11.16 6.24
C ALA A 117 13.81 -10.00 5.40
N HIS A 118 15.04 -9.56 5.69
CA HIS A 118 15.71 -8.49 4.95
C HIS A 118 15.93 -8.87 3.48
N GLU A 119 16.58 -10.00 3.22
CA GLU A 119 16.88 -10.47 1.85
C GLU A 119 15.60 -10.66 1.03
N THR A 120 14.56 -11.22 1.66
CA THR A 120 13.28 -11.44 1.00
C THR A 120 12.54 -10.13 0.73
N PHE A 121 12.57 -9.19 1.68
CA PHE A 121 11.95 -7.89 1.51
C PHE A 121 12.57 -7.12 0.34
N ILE A 122 13.91 -7.03 0.28
CA ILE A 122 14.61 -6.35 -0.81
C ILE A 122 14.29 -6.99 -2.17
N TYR A 123 14.28 -8.32 -2.25
CA TYR A 123 13.87 -9.04 -3.45
C TYR A 123 12.44 -8.70 -3.88
N ASN A 124 11.50 -8.74 -2.93
CA ASN A 124 10.07 -8.55 -3.17
C ASN A 124 9.73 -7.11 -3.57
N ILE A 125 10.28 -6.09 -2.89
CA ILE A 125 10.01 -4.69 -3.26
C ILE A 125 10.59 -4.35 -4.63
N ARG A 126 11.70 -4.98 -5.04
CA ARG A 126 12.24 -4.82 -6.38
C ARG A 126 11.30 -5.42 -7.43
N HIS A 127 10.82 -6.65 -7.19
CA HIS A 127 9.83 -7.29 -8.06
C HIS A 127 8.56 -6.45 -8.19
N ALA A 128 7.99 -5.96 -7.07
CA ALA A 128 6.82 -5.09 -7.14
C ALA A 128 7.07 -3.79 -7.90
N ALA A 129 8.27 -3.22 -7.76
CA ALA A 129 8.64 -2.01 -8.49
C ALA A 129 8.81 -2.23 -10.00
N ASP A 130 9.35 -3.39 -10.42
CA ASP A 130 9.43 -3.81 -11.83
C ASP A 130 8.00 -3.90 -12.42
N GLU A 131 7.10 -4.61 -11.73
CA GLU A 131 5.73 -4.83 -12.21
C GLU A 131 4.90 -3.55 -12.28
N LEU A 132 4.94 -2.72 -11.23
CA LEU A 132 4.21 -1.45 -11.18
C LEU A 132 4.76 -0.43 -12.19
N ALA A 133 6.05 -0.47 -12.51
CA ALA A 133 6.64 0.42 -13.51
C ALA A 133 6.07 0.17 -14.91
N MET A 134 5.71 -1.08 -15.24
CA MET A 134 5.12 -1.42 -16.54
C MET A 134 3.77 -0.73 -16.79
N VAL A 135 3.04 -0.40 -15.72
CA VAL A 135 1.76 0.31 -15.78
C VAL A 135 1.86 1.77 -15.35
N GLY A 136 3.08 2.29 -15.15
CA GLY A 136 3.32 3.69 -14.80
C GLY A 136 2.91 4.07 -13.37
N VAL A 137 2.85 3.09 -12.46
CA VAL A 137 2.47 3.27 -11.05
C VAL A 137 3.70 3.17 -10.16
N VAL A 138 3.82 4.02 -9.14
CA VAL A 138 4.97 4.02 -8.21
C VAL A 138 4.80 2.94 -7.14
N ALA A 139 5.86 2.18 -6.86
CA ALA A 139 5.91 1.27 -5.72
C ALA A 139 6.34 2.03 -4.46
N LEU A 140 5.49 2.01 -3.44
CA LEU A 140 5.66 2.79 -2.22
C LEU A 140 6.04 1.89 -1.05
N VAL A 141 7.07 2.28 -0.29
CA VAL A 141 7.44 1.67 0.98
C VAL A 141 6.99 2.62 2.09
N GLU A 142 6.11 2.14 2.96
CA GLU A 142 5.59 2.90 4.11
C GLU A 142 6.19 2.39 5.43
N PRO A 143 6.95 3.22 6.15
CA PRO A 143 7.33 2.90 7.51
C PRO A 143 6.16 3.07 8.50
N ILE A 144 5.89 2.06 9.32
CA ILE A 144 4.79 2.09 10.30
C ILE A 144 5.33 2.07 11.73
N ASN A 145 4.63 2.77 12.63
CA ASN A 145 5.03 2.86 14.03
C ASN A 145 4.85 1.55 14.81
N THR A 146 5.78 1.25 15.71
CA THR A 146 5.76 0.03 16.53
C THR A 146 4.89 0.11 17.78
N ARG A 147 4.30 1.28 18.08
CA ARG A 147 3.32 1.41 19.16
C ARG A 147 1.99 0.79 18.76
N ASP A 148 1.51 1.12 17.57
CA ASP A 148 0.22 0.65 17.05
C ASP A 148 0.36 -0.67 16.28
N GLN A 149 1.53 -0.93 15.68
CA GLN A 149 1.88 -2.19 15.02
C GLN A 149 3.17 -2.76 15.60
N PRO A 150 3.14 -3.40 16.78
CA PRO A 150 4.33 -3.97 17.41
C PRO A 150 5.11 -4.91 16.49
N GLY A 151 6.42 -4.68 16.39
CA GLY A 151 7.32 -5.49 15.57
C GLY A 151 7.24 -5.23 14.06
N PHE A 152 6.57 -4.16 13.61
CA PHE A 152 6.58 -3.76 12.20
C PHE A 152 8.01 -3.65 11.65
N PHE A 153 8.27 -4.29 10.51
CA PHE A 153 9.63 -4.52 10.01
C PHE A 153 10.33 -3.23 9.57
N VAL A 154 9.68 -2.44 8.71
CA VAL A 154 10.16 -1.10 8.32
C VAL A 154 9.45 -0.06 9.18
N ASN A 155 10.13 0.50 10.17
CA ASN A 155 9.50 1.35 11.20
C ASN A 155 10.15 2.73 11.40
N THR A 156 11.10 3.11 10.55
CA THR A 156 11.72 4.44 10.52
C THR A 156 11.85 4.93 9.08
N SER A 157 11.87 6.24 8.92
CA SER A 157 12.09 6.90 7.62
C SER A 157 13.45 6.52 7.04
N ARG A 158 14.49 6.47 7.89
CA ARG A 158 15.83 5.99 7.53
C ARG A 158 15.80 4.54 7.03
N GLY A 159 15.17 3.64 7.78
CA GLY A 159 15.08 2.22 7.39
C GLY A 159 14.36 2.00 6.06
N GLY A 160 13.28 2.75 5.81
CA GLY A 160 12.58 2.72 4.52
C GLY A 160 13.46 3.21 3.37
N LEU A 161 14.17 4.32 3.55
CA LEU A 161 15.10 4.86 2.55
C LEU A 161 16.29 3.94 2.28
N ASP A 162 16.85 3.32 3.31
CA ASP A 162 17.97 2.39 3.18
C ASP A 162 17.54 1.15 2.39
N ALA A 163 16.34 0.60 2.66
CA ALA A 163 15.79 -0.52 1.88
C ALA A 163 15.54 -0.14 0.40
N ILE A 164 15.02 1.07 0.13
CA ILE A 164 14.85 1.58 -1.24
C ILE A 164 16.21 1.69 -1.95
N ALA A 165 17.21 2.24 -1.27
CA ALA A 165 18.55 2.40 -1.83
C ALA A 165 19.21 1.06 -2.13
N GLU A 166 19.04 0.07 -1.25
CA GLU A 166 19.57 -1.29 -1.43
C GLU A 166 18.87 -2.04 -2.58
N ALA A 167 17.55 -1.93 -2.68
CA ALA A 167 16.80 -2.51 -3.81
C ALA A 167 17.17 -1.87 -5.15
N GLY A 168 17.60 -0.61 -5.13
CA GLY A 168 18.25 0.06 -6.27
C GLY A 168 17.35 0.26 -7.49
N HIS A 169 16.02 0.37 -7.29
CA HIS A 169 15.06 0.50 -8.38
C HIS A 169 14.46 1.92 -8.46
N PRO A 170 14.43 2.57 -9.64
CA PRO A 170 14.00 3.97 -9.77
C PRO A 170 12.50 4.21 -9.56
N ASN A 171 11.68 3.15 -9.63
CA ASN A 171 10.24 3.21 -9.39
C ASN A 171 9.84 3.02 -7.91
N LEU A 172 10.81 2.96 -7.00
CA LEU A 172 10.56 2.90 -5.56
C LEU A 172 10.58 4.31 -4.95
N ALA A 173 9.61 4.58 -4.08
CA ALA A 173 9.57 5.81 -3.28
C ALA A 173 9.06 5.53 -1.86
N LEU A 174 9.35 6.47 -0.95
CA LEU A 174 8.87 6.41 0.42
C LEU A 174 7.45 6.99 0.51
N LEU A 175 6.52 6.25 1.10
CA LEU A 175 5.25 6.80 1.59
C LEU A 175 5.47 7.30 3.02
N TYR A 176 5.50 8.62 3.18
CA TYR A 176 5.81 9.25 4.46
C TYR A 176 4.52 9.65 5.19
N ASP A 177 4.07 8.81 6.11
CA ASP A 177 3.01 9.17 7.05
C ASP A 177 3.60 9.92 8.26
N PHE A 178 3.23 11.20 8.39
CA PHE A 178 3.64 12.05 9.51
C PHE A 178 3.21 11.52 10.88
N TYR A 179 2.04 10.88 10.98
CA TYR A 179 1.58 10.30 12.24
C TYR A 179 2.54 9.20 12.71
N HIS A 180 2.94 8.30 11.81
CA HIS A 180 3.88 7.24 12.15
C HIS A 180 5.26 7.78 12.51
N MET A 181 5.80 8.69 11.70
CA MET A 181 7.14 9.22 11.92
C MET A 181 7.22 10.12 13.14
N GLN A 182 6.16 10.86 13.47
CA GLN A 182 6.09 11.62 14.72
C GLN A 182 6.15 10.72 15.98
N ILE A 183 5.57 9.52 15.93
CA ILE A 183 5.62 8.56 17.04
C ILE A 183 7.01 7.94 17.18
N MET A 184 7.64 7.64 16.04
CA MET A 184 8.89 6.89 15.99
C MET A 184 10.14 7.76 16.15
N GLU A 185 10.09 9.00 15.66
CA GLU A 185 11.28 9.84 15.48
C GLU A 185 11.21 11.20 16.21
N GLY A 186 10.01 11.62 16.64
CA GLY A 186 9.80 12.79 17.52
C GLY A 186 9.61 14.13 16.83
#